data_AF-E0I975-F1
#
_entry.id   AF-E0I975-F1
#
_cell.length_a   1.000
_cell.length_b   1.000
_cell.length_c   1.000
_cell.angle_alpha   90.00
_cell.angle_beta   90.00
_cell.angle_gamma   90.00
#
_symmetry.space_group_name_H-M   'P 1'
#
loop_
_entity.id
_entity.type
_entity.pdbx_description
1 polymer ?
#
loop_
_entity_poly.entity_id
_entity_poly.type
_entity_poly.pdbx_seq_one_letter_code
_entity_poly.pdbx_strand_id
1 'polypeptide(L)'
;MRQTLQEQLNATVYQYRLICKFIIPPKLLKSYRIVPFLFIAALIVLFKLNGLLYALIGLPAVIVIHYVINRLTLIRVDEWQRRRWRWSYMLPFIGYVPASEIQLSIYRKTERQACWIGLCIFIALMPWIHTSGSICLIVWHLWTCLPGQITLFLLRKQSGDGVLKMDDSELCYYHR
;
A
#
# COMPACT_ATOMS: atom_id res chain seq x y z
N MET A 1 0.19 -31.07 28.15
CA MET A 1 1.29 -30.42 28.92
C MET A 1 0.74 -29.13 29.52
N ARG A 2 0.67 -29.02 30.85
CA ARG A 2 0.31 -27.77 31.54
C ARG A 2 1.59 -26.95 31.72
N GLN A 3 1.59 -25.70 31.26
CA GLN A 3 2.68 -24.76 31.50
C GLN A 3 2.84 -24.49 33.00
N THR A 4 4.06 -24.22 33.43
CA THR A 4 4.38 -23.98 34.84
C THR A 4 3.86 -22.59 35.29
N LEU A 5 3.49 -22.44 36.57
CA LEU A 5 2.97 -21.16 37.12
C LEU A 5 3.94 -19.98 36.92
N GLN A 6 5.26 -20.24 36.87
CA GLN A 6 6.27 -19.24 36.54
C GLN A 6 6.23 -18.79 35.08
N GLU A 7 5.94 -19.69 34.12
CA GLU A 7 5.70 -19.32 32.73
C GLU A 7 4.41 -18.52 32.55
N GLN A 8 3.39 -18.78 33.39
CA GLN A 8 2.15 -17.98 33.42
C GLN A 8 2.36 -16.59 34.04
N LEU A 9 3.23 -16.45 35.04
CA LEU A 9 3.60 -15.15 35.63
C LEU A 9 4.46 -14.29 34.69
N ASN A 10 5.29 -14.94 33.86
CA ASN A 10 6.04 -14.29 32.79
C ASN A 10 5.23 -14.14 31.48
N ALA A 11 3.99 -14.64 31.44
CA ALA A 11 3.09 -14.43 30.31
C ALA A 11 2.57 -13.00 30.38
N THR A 12 3.27 -12.09 29.72
CA THR A 12 2.81 -10.71 29.51
C THR A 12 1.54 -10.75 28.65
N VAL A 13 0.38 -10.74 29.29
CA VAL A 13 -0.91 -10.60 28.60
C VAL A 13 -1.00 -9.17 28.10
N TYR A 14 -0.59 -8.95 26.85
CA TYR A 14 -0.82 -7.67 26.19
C TYR A 14 -2.31 -7.50 25.91
N GLN A 15 -2.97 -6.65 26.68
CA GLN A 15 -4.36 -6.27 26.42
C GLN A 15 -4.41 -5.26 25.27
N TYR A 16 -4.47 -5.76 24.05
CA TYR A 16 -4.78 -4.93 22.89
C TYR A 16 -6.29 -4.74 22.77
N ARG A 17 -6.73 -3.49 22.72
CA ARG A 17 -8.12 -3.13 22.47
C ARG A 17 -8.29 -2.74 21.02
N LEU A 18 -9.29 -3.32 20.36
CA LEU A 18 -9.71 -2.89 19.03
C LEU A 18 -10.37 -1.51 19.16
N ILE A 19 -9.69 -0.47 18.70
CA ILE A 19 -10.24 0.90 18.73
C ILE A 19 -11.11 1.13 17.49
N CYS A 20 -10.64 0.66 16.33
CA CYS A 20 -11.30 0.97 15.08
C CYS A 20 -11.26 -0.21 14.12
N LYS A 21 -12.40 -0.46 13.47
CA LYS A 21 -12.56 -1.45 12.41
C LYS A 21 -13.26 -0.79 11.23
N PHE A 22 -12.62 -0.80 10.07
CA PHE A 22 -13.20 -0.33 8.83
C PHE A 22 -13.41 -1.52 7.90
N ILE A 23 -14.65 -1.68 7.43
CA ILE A 23 -15.00 -2.69 6.43
C ILE A 23 -15.06 -1.98 5.08
N ILE A 24 -14.31 -2.46 4.10
CA ILE A 24 -14.29 -1.88 2.77
C ILE A 24 -15.58 -2.29 2.05
N PRO A 25 -16.47 -1.34 1.70
CA PRO A 25 -17.74 -1.72 1.08
C PRO A 25 -17.49 -2.33 -0.31
N PRO A 26 -18.18 -3.42 -0.67
CA PRO A 26 -17.92 -4.15 -1.92
C PRO A 26 -18.17 -3.29 -3.16
N LYS A 27 -19.07 -2.29 -3.07
CA LYS A 27 -19.32 -1.31 -4.15
C LYS A 27 -18.09 -0.45 -4.44
N LEU A 28 -17.36 -0.02 -3.41
CA LEU A 28 -16.14 0.76 -3.55
C LEU A 28 -15.03 -0.08 -4.18
N LEU A 29 -14.90 -1.35 -3.74
CA LEU A 29 -13.93 -2.28 -4.31
C LEU A 29 -14.22 -2.56 -5.80
N LYS A 30 -15.49 -2.73 -6.17
CA LYS A 30 -15.90 -2.86 -7.58
C LYS A 30 -15.55 -1.61 -8.40
N SER A 31 -15.84 -0.42 -7.88
CA SER A 31 -15.48 0.84 -8.55
C SER A 31 -13.95 0.93 -8.77
N TYR A 32 -13.16 0.66 -7.72
CA TYR A 32 -11.70 0.66 -7.79
C TYR A 32 -11.15 -0.29 -8.88
N ARG A 33 -11.78 -1.47 -9.05
CA ARG A 33 -11.42 -2.45 -10.08
C ARG A 33 -11.73 -1.98 -11.49
N ILE A 34 -12.78 -1.19 -11.70
CA ILE A 34 -13.22 -0.75 -13.03
C ILE A 34 -12.36 0.42 -13.56
N VAL A 35 -11.90 1.31 -12.67
CA VAL A 35 -11.06 2.48 -13.01
C VAL A 35 -9.89 2.17 -13.96
N PRO A 36 -9.03 1.15 -13.73
CA PRO A 36 -7.90 0.88 -14.61
C PRO A 36 -8.34 0.45 -16.02
N PHE A 37 -9.45 -0.27 -16.16
CA PHE A 37 -9.98 -0.64 -17.48
C PHE A 37 -10.47 0.57 -18.25
N LEU A 38 -11.17 1.50 -17.59
CA LEU A 38 -11.59 2.76 -18.19
C LEU A 38 -10.37 3.61 -18.62
N PHE A 39 -9.33 3.63 -17.79
CA PHE A 39 -8.10 4.34 -18.10
C PHE A 39 -7.38 3.76 -19.33
N ILE A 40 -7.24 2.44 -19.39
CA ILE A 40 -6.64 1.75 -20.56
C ILE A 40 -7.46 2.04 -21.82
N ALA A 41 -8.79 1.98 -21.73
CA ALA A 41 -9.67 2.30 -22.86
C ALA A 41 -9.46 3.75 -23.36
N ALA A 42 -9.37 4.71 -22.43
CA ALA A 42 -9.09 6.11 -22.78
C ALA A 42 -7.72 6.28 -23.47
N LEU A 43 -6.68 5.60 -22.98
CA LEU A 43 -5.35 5.63 -23.60
C LEU A 43 -5.34 5.04 -25.01
N ILE A 44 -6.09 3.96 -25.26
CA ILE A 44 -6.21 3.36 -26.60
C ILE A 44 -6.89 4.34 -27.56
N VAL A 45 -7.95 5.02 -27.12
CA VAL A 45 -8.65 6.00 -27.96
C VAL A 45 -7.76 7.19 -28.31
N LEU A 46 -6.99 7.70 -27.34
CA LEU A 46 -6.16 8.90 -27.51
C LEU A 46 -4.83 8.63 -28.23
N PHE A 47 -4.16 7.52 -27.91
CA PHE A 47 -2.78 7.23 -28.33
C PHE A 47 -2.64 5.93 -29.13
N LYS A 48 -3.76 5.27 -29.49
CA LYS A 48 -3.79 4.03 -30.28
C LYS A 48 -2.94 2.94 -29.63
N LEU A 49 -2.16 2.21 -30.44
CA LEU A 49 -1.33 1.10 -29.99
C LEU A 49 -0.25 1.53 -28.97
N ASN A 50 0.30 2.74 -29.12
CA ASN A 50 1.29 3.26 -28.17
C ASN A 50 0.69 3.38 -26.77
N GLY A 51 -0.56 3.87 -26.68
CA GLY A 51 -1.29 3.95 -25.41
C GLY A 51 -1.42 2.60 -24.72
N LEU A 52 -1.74 1.54 -25.48
CA LEU A 52 -1.84 0.18 -24.96
C LEU A 52 -0.50 -0.36 -24.45
N LEU A 53 0.58 -0.18 -25.24
CA LEU A 53 1.91 -0.66 -24.87
C LEU A 53 2.41 0.02 -23.59
N TYR A 54 2.28 1.35 -23.51
CA TYR A 54 2.63 2.09 -22.30
C TYR A 54 1.72 1.72 -21.13
N ALA A 55 0.44 1.43 -21.34
CA ALA A 55 -0.46 0.96 -20.29
C ALA A 55 -0.01 -0.38 -19.69
N LEU A 56 0.38 -1.33 -20.54
CA LEU A 56 0.81 -2.65 -20.12
C LEU A 56 2.17 -2.64 -19.41
N ILE A 57 3.11 -1.80 -19.87
CA ILE A 57 4.46 -1.67 -19.27
C ILE A 57 4.45 -0.73 -18.05
N GLY A 58 3.58 0.27 -18.04
CA GLY A 58 3.52 1.28 -16.99
C GLY A 58 3.15 0.70 -15.62
N LEU A 59 2.18 -0.20 -15.57
CA LEU A 59 1.77 -0.85 -14.32
C LEU A 59 2.93 -1.62 -13.62
N PRO A 60 3.61 -2.58 -14.28
CA PRO A 60 4.73 -3.27 -13.65
C PRO A 60 5.89 -2.32 -13.32
N ALA A 61 6.15 -1.29 -14.15
CA ALA A 61 7.16 -0.29 -13.83
C ALA A 61 6.86 0.45 -12.52
N VAL A 62 5.61 0.89 -12.31
CA VAL A 62 5.17 1.53 -11.06
C VAL A 62 5.31 0.59 -9.87
N ILE A 63 4.85 -0.66 -10.00
CA ILE A 63 4.95 -1.67 -8.94
C ILE A 63 6.41 -1.92 -8.53
N VAL A 64 7.32 -2.03 -9.50
CA VAL A 64 8.75 -2.23 -9.25
C VAL A 64 9.35 -1.00 -8.55
N ILE A 65 9.02 0.22 -8.98
CA ILE A 65 9.50 1.44 -8.33
C ILE A 65 9.02 1.54 -6.89
N HIS A 66 7.73 1.27 -6.63
CA HIS A 66 7.18 1.22 -5.27
C HIS A 66 7.86 0.17 -4.42
N TYR A 67 8.11 -1.03 -4.97
CA TYR A 67 8.85 -2.07 -4.29
C TYR A 67 10.26 -1.62 -3.89
N VAL A 68 10.99 -0.97 -4.80
CA VAL A 68 12.35 -0.45 -4.52
C VAL A 68 12.29 0.61 -3.42
N ILE A 69 11.37 1.57 -3.50
CA ILE A 69 11.22 2.62 -2.47
C ILE A 69 10.89 2.00 -1.12
N ASN A 70 9.88 1.11 -1.05
CA ASN A 70 9.49 0.44 0.19
C ASN A 70 10.65 -0.38 0.75
N ARG A 71 11.38 -1.11 -0.10
CA ARG A 71 12.52 -1.91 0.33
C ARG A 71 13.63 -1.04 0.90
N LEU A 72 13.94 0.10 0.30
CA LEU A 72 14.94 1.05 0.80
C LEU A 72 14.51 1.70 2.11
N THR A 73 13.25 2.13 2.22
CA THR A 73 12.70 2.71 3.46
C THR A 73 12.78 1.72 4.61
N LEU A 74 12.42 0.45 4.37
CA LEU A 74 12.45 -0.59 5.39
C LEU A 74 13.87 -1.02 5.80
N ILE A 75 14.95 -0.59 5.11
CA ILE A 75 16.33 -0.95 5.52
C ILE A 75 16.65 -0.25 6.84
N ARG A 76 16.04 0.92 7.06
CA ARG A 76 16.25 1.77 8.23
C ARG A 76 15.42 1.34 9.45
N VAL A 77 14.59 0.31 9.31
CA VAL A 77 13.65 -0.17 10.34
C VAL A 77 14.14 -1.52 10.85
N ASP A 78 13.85 -1.82 12.12
CA ASP A 78 14.20 -3.09 12.76
C ASP A 78 13.83 -4.30 11.89
N GLU A 79 14.73 -5.30 11.89
CA GLU A 79 14.60 -6.48 11.05
C GLU A 79 13.28 -7.25 11.31
N TRP A 80 12.80 -7.22 12.56
CA TRP A 80 11.54 -7.83 12.95
C TRP A 80 10.33 -7.21 12.24
N GLN A 81 10.28 -5.88 12.13
CA GLN A 81 9.21 -5.17 11.42
C GLN A 81 9.31 -5.39 9.90
N ARG A 82 10.54 -5.43 9.37
CA ARG A 82 10.81 -5.68 7.94
C ARG A 82 10.29 -7.04 7.47
N ARG A 83 10.45 -8.10 8.26
CA ARG A 83 10.02 -9.47 7.90
C ARG A 83 8.50 -9.64 7.76
N ARG A 84 7.71 -8.70 8.27
CA ARG A 84 6.24 -8.70 8.19
C ARG A 84 5.69 -8.20 6.85
N TRP A 85 6.56 -7.68 5.98
CA TRP A 85 6.18 -7.22 4.64
C TRP A 85 6.31 -8.35 3.63
N ARG A 86 5.29 -8.51 2.79
CA ARG A 86 5.25 -9.55 1.76
C ARG A 86 4.63 -8.98 0.48
N TRP A 87 4.85 -9.69 -0.61
CA TRP A 87 4.12 -9.43 -1.86
C TRP A 87 2.66 -9.85 -1.68
N SER A 88 1.74 -8.91 -1.94
CA SER A 88 0.31 -9.17 -2.05
C SER A 88 -0.16 -8.85 -3.47
N TYR A 89 -0.99 -9.73 -4.00
CA TYR A 89 -1.70 -9.52 -5.26
C TYR A 89 -3.19 -9.21 -5.02
N MET A 90 -3.57 -8.99 -3.76
CA MET A 90 -4.97 -8.85 -3.36
C MET A 90 -5.39 -7.39 -3.43
N LEU A 91 -6.43 -7.12 -4.21
CA LEU A 91 -7.02 -5.79 -4.32
C LEU A 91 -7.81 -5.46 -3.05
N PRO A 92 -7.68 -4.25 -2.48
CA PRO A 92 -7.13 -3.06 -3.13
C PRO A 92 -5.61 -2.86 -2.94
N PHE A 93 -4.95 -3.65 -2.10
CA PHE A 93 -3.54 -3.47 -1.72
C PHE A 93 -2.59 -4.32 -2.58
N ILE A 94 -2.39 -3.90 -3.82
CA ILE A 94 -1.48 -4.60 -4.75
C ILE A 94 -0.02 -4.14 -4.53
N GLY A 95 0.92 -5.08 -4.49
CA GLY A 95 2.36 -4.79 -4.39
C GLY A 95 2.98 -5.26 -3.07
N TYR A 96 4.01 -4.54 -2.61
CA TYR A 96 4.76 -4.89 -1.42
C TYR A 96 4.18 -4.22 -0.18
N VAL A 97 3.38 -4.96 0.58
CA VAL A 97 2.53 -4.47 1.67
C VAL A 97 2.73 -5.30 2.94
N PRO A 98 2.38 -4.80 4.14
CA PRO A 98 2.51 -5.56 5.36
C PRO A 98 1.42 -6.65 5.44
N ALA A 99 1.84 -7.90 5.57
CA ALA A 99 0.95 -9.07 5.65
C ALA A 99 0.63 -9.47 7.09
N SER A 100 1.11 -8.71 8.07
CA SER A 100 0.90 -8.98 9.49
C SER A 100 0.73 -7.67 10.24
N GLU A 101 0.42 -7.77 11.52
CA GLU A 101 0.34 -6.65 12.44
C GLU A 101 1.59 -5.77 12.38
N ILE A 102 1.46 -4.48 12.07
CA ILE A 102 2.59 -3.54 12.05
C ILE A 102 2.26 -2.25 12.80
N GLN A 103 3.28 -1.53 13.26
CA GLN A 103 3.04 -0.22 13.86
C GLN A 103 2.55 0.78 12.82
N LEU A 104 1.53 1.56 13.18
CA LEU A 104 0.92 2.55 12.30
C LEU A 104 1.93 3.65 11.90
N SER A 105 2.87 4.00 12.77
CA SER A 105 3.94 4.98 12.48
C SER A 105 4.82 4.54 11.31
N ILE A 106 5.20 3.26 11.24
CA ILE A 106 6.04 2.69 10.17
C ILE A 106 5.25 2.64 8.86
N TYR A 107 3.98 2.20 8.92
CA TYR A 107 3.09 2.21 7.77
C TYR A 107 2.97 3.62 7.17
N ARG A 108 2.66 4.61 8.01
CA ARG A 108 2.51 6.02 7.62
C ARG A 108 3.73 6.59 6.91
N LYS A 109 4.93 6.29 7.43
CA LYS A 109 6.18 6.76 6.84
C LYS A 109 6.43 6.10 5.49
N THR A 110 6.24 4.78 5.41
CA THR A 110 6.53 3.99 4.21
C THR A 110 5.59 4.36 3.06
N GLU A 111 4.27 4.34 3.28
CA GLU A 111 3.28 4.68 2.26
C GLU A 111 3.38 6.13 1.78
N ARG A 112 3.64 7.07 2.70
CA ARG A 112 3.85 8.48 2.34
C ARG A 112 5.11 8.66 1.50
N GLN A 113 6.22 8.01 1.89
CA GLN A 113 7.46 8.07 1.12
C GLN A 113 7.31 7.44 -0.26
N ALA A 114 6.70 6.26 -0.37
CA ALA A 114 6.41 5.62 -1.64
C ALA A 114 5.60 6.52 -2.57
N CYS A 115 4.55 7.14 -2.04
CA CYS A 115 3.68 8.04 -2.80
C CYS A 115 4.43 9.30 -3.28
N TRP A 116 5.15 9.99 -2.40
CA TRP A 116 5.82 11.24 -2.76
C TRP A 116 7.09 11.02 -3.59
N ILE A 117 7.95 10.09 -3.20
CA ILE A 117 9.18 9.79 -3.93
C ILE A 117 8.85 9.19 -5.30
N GLY A 118 7.87 8.28 -5.37
CA GLY A 118 7.39 7.75 -6.64
C GLY A 118 6.89 8.86 -7.56
N LEU A 119 6.07 9.78 -7.05
CA LEU A 119 5.58 10.91 -7.83
C LEU A 119 6.72 11.80 -8.35
N CYS A 120 7.70 12.13 -7.50
CA CYS A 120 8.87 12.90 -7.91
C CYS A 120 9.69 12.18 -9.00
N ILE A 121 9.88 10.87 -8.90
CA ILE A 121 10.58 10.07 -9.91
C ILE A 121 9.82 10.12 -11.25
N PHE A 122 8.50 9.97 -11.24
CA PHE A 122 7.72 9.99 -12.48
C PHE A 122 7.68 11.37 -13.13
N ILE A 123 7.60 12.44 -12.35
CA ILE A 123 7.70 13.82 -12.85
C ILE A 123 9.10 14.05 -13.45
N ALA A 124 10.15 13.60 -12.75
CA ALA A 124 11.51 13.71 -13.26
C ALA A 124 11.68 12.95 -14.58
N LEU A 125 11.03 11.80 -14.78
CA LEU A 125 11.12 11.04 -16.03
C LEU A 125 10.38 11.67 -17.23
N MET A 126 9.53 12.68 -17.01
CA MET A 126 8.70 13.28 -18.08
C MET A 126 9.48 13.78 -19.31
N PRO A 127 10.66 14.42 -19.18
CA PRO A 127 11.43 14.89 -20.34
C PRO A 127 11.99 13.77 -21.22
N TRP A 128 12.17 12.57 -20.66
CA TRP A 128 12.80 11.44 -21.35
C TRP A 128 11.81 10.45 -21.96
N ILE A 129 10.52 10.55 -21.62
CA ILE A 129 9.49 9.60 -22.02
C ILE A 129 8.46 10.30 -22.92
N HIS A 130 7.93 9.56 -23.89
CA HIS A 130 6.82 10.02 -24.71
C HIS A 130 5.61 10.43 -23.85
N THR A 131 4.86 11.45 -24.27
CA THR A 131 3.74 12.03 -23.49
C THR A 131 2.73 10.98 -23.02
N SER A 132 2.42 10.01 -23.88
CA SER A 132 1.55 8.86 -23.53
C SER A 132 2.10 8.01 -22.37
N GLY A 133 3.42 7.78 -22.33
CA GLY A 133 4.08 7.04 -21.26
C GLY A 133 4.09 7.81 -19.94
N SER A 134 4.34 9.12 -20.00
CA SER A 134 4.34 10.00 -18.83
C SER A 134 2.97 10.03 -18.13
N ILE A 135 1.89 10.22 -18.90
CA ILE A 135 0.51 10.19 -18.38
C ILE A 135 0.20 8.82 -17.78
N CYS A 136 0.60 7.75 -18.47
CA CYS A 136 0.40 6.38 -18.02
C CYS A 136 1.04 6.11 -16.65
N LEU A 137 2.31 6.48 -16.47
CA LEU A 137 3.03 6.29 -15.21
C LEU A 137 2.38 7.06 -14.06
N ILE A 138 1.99 8.32 -14.29
CA ILE A 138 1.34 9.15 -13.27
C ILE A 138 0.00 8.53 -12.84
N VAL A 139 -0.84 8.11 -13.80
CA VAL A 139 -2.16 7.56 -13.46
C VAL A 139 -2.04 6.21 -12.75
N TRP A 140 -1.15 5.32 -13.21
CA TRP A 140 -0.90 4.07 -12.49
C TRP A 140 -0.33 4.31 -11.10
N HIS A 141 0.57 5.28 -10.94
CA HIS A 141 1.09 5.69 -9.63
C HIS A 141 -0.01 6.18 -8.70
N LEU A 142 -0.88 7.07 -9.17
CA LEU A 142 -1.99 7.58 -8.37
C LEU A 142 -2.96 6.44 -8.00
N TRP A 143 -3.31 5.59 -8.95
CA TRP A 143 -4.23 4.47 -8.72
C TRP A 143 -3.70 3.45 -7.70
N THR A 144 -2.40 3.14 -7.73
CA THR A 144 -1.75 2.25 -6.76
C THR A 144 -1.59 2.90 -5.38
N CYS A 145 -1.35 4.20 -5.31
CA CYS A 145 -1.24 4.93 -4.03
C CYS A 145 -2.57 5.18 -3.32
N LEU A 146 -3.69 5.29 -4.06
CA LEU A 146 -5.03 5.58 -3.50
C LEU A 146 -5.41 4.76 -2.26
N PRO A 147 -5.38 3.42 -2.27
CA PRO A 147 -5.78 2.62 -1.10
C PRO A 147 -4.93 2.88 0.14
N GLY A 148 -3.62 3.06 -0.04
CA GLY A 148 -2.70 3.47 1.02
C GLY A 148 -3.09 4.82 1.59
N GLN A 149 -3.29 5.84 0.74
CA GLN A 149 -3.66 7.19 1.18
C GLN A 149 -5.03 7.25 1.87
N ILE A 150 -6.02 6.49 1.40
CA ILE A 150 -7.34 6.38 2.06
C ILE A 150 -7.16 5.79 3.47
N THR A 151 -6.35 4.74 3.61
CA THR A 151 -6.03 4.13 4.92
C THR A 151 -5.38 5.15 5.86
N LEU A 152 -4.40 5.91 5.36
CA LEU A 152 -3.75 6.97 6.13
C LEU A 152 -4.72 8.07 6.54
N PHE A 153 -5.65 8.43 5.66
CA PHE A 153 -6.66 9.45 5.94
C PHE A 153 -7.67 8.98 7.00
N LEU A 154 -8.17 7.74 6.90
CA LEU A 154 -9.09 7.14 7.87
C LEU A 154 -8.45 7.06 9.26
N LEU A 155 -7.18 6.67 9.32
CA LEU A 155 -6.46 6.53 10.57
C LEU A 155 -5.76 7.80 11.04
N ARG A 156 -5.89 8.96 10.37
CA ARG A 156 -5.07 10.17 10.65
C ARG A 156 -5.13 10.66 12.10
N LYS A 157 -6.28 10.45 12.77
CA LYS A 157 -6.51 10.88 14.17
C LYS A 157 -6.00 9.88 15.21
N GLN A 158 -5.61 8.68 14.80
CA GLN A 158 -5.10 7.64 15.70
C GLN A 158 -3.61 7.87 16.01
N SER A 159 -3.16 7.45 17.19
CA SER A 159 -1.75 7.52 17.60
C SER A 159 -0.85 6.63 16.73
N GLY A 160 0.43 6.98 16.63
CA GLY A 160 1.39 6.22 15.81
C GLY A 160 1.80 4.87 16.42
N ASP A 161 1.55 4.69 17.72
CA ASP A 161 2.08 3.57 18.51
C ASP A 161 1.15 2.34 18.47
N GLY A 162 -0.06 2.50 17.92
CA GLY A 162 -0.96 1.37 17.73
C GLY A 162 -0.57 0.46 16.57
N VAL A 163 -1.16 -0.71 16.60
CA VAL A 163 -0.91 -1.80 15.65
C VAL A 163 -2.01 -1.81 14.60
N LEU A 164 -1.60 -1.74 13.34
CA LEU A 164 -2.45 -1.88 12.17
C LEU A 164 -2.41 -3.34 11.70
N LYS A 165 -3.59 -3.95 11.58
CA LYS A 165 -3.79 -5.23 10.91
C LYS A 165 -4.63 -4.97 9.66
N MET A 166 -4.08 -5.34 8.51
CA MET A 166 -4.77 -5.25 7.24
C MET A 166 -5.16 -6.65 6.78
N ASP A 167 -6.41 -6.78 6.38
CA ASP A 167 -6.97 -7.94 5.73
C ASP A 167 -7.64 -7.50 4.42
N ASP A 168 -8.08 -8.43 3.60
CA ASP A 168 -8.54 -8.15 2.23
C ASP A 168 -9.77 -7.23 2.19
N SER A 169 -10.63 -7.35 3.20
CA SER A 169 -11.91 -6.64 3.28
C SER A 169 -12.06 -5.80 4.54
N GLU A 170 -11.12 -5.92 5.47
CA GLU A 170 -11.18 -5.23 6.75
C GLU A 170 -9.84 -4.65 7.17
N LEU A 171 -9.93 -3.50 7.83
CA LEU A 171 -8.80 -2.76 8.36
C LEU A 171 -9.04 -2.55 9.85
N CYS A 172 -8.21 -3.19 10.67
CA CYS A 172 -8.36 -3.22 12.12
C CYS A 172 -7.19 -2.47 12.77
N TYR A 173 -7.51 -1.55 13.68
CA TYR A 173 -6.54 -0.78 14.44
C TYR A 173 -6.66 -1.10 15.94
N TYR A 174 -5.55 -1.55 16.50
CA TYR A 174 -5.42 -1.95 17.89
C TYR A 174 -4.51 -0.98 18.65
N HIS A 175 -4.86 -0.69 19.89
CA HIS A 175 -4.01 0.09 20.80
C HIS A 175 -4.02 -0.56 22.19
N ARG A 176 -2.95 -0.32 22.95
CA ARG A 176 -2.88 -0.67 24.38
C ARG A 176 -3.68 0.29 25.25
#